data_AF-A0A1Q7VEC5-F1
#
_entry.id   AF-A0A1Q7VEC5-F1
#
_cell.length_a   1.000
_cell.length_b   1.000
_cell.length_c   1.000
_cell.angle_alpha   90.00
_cell.angle_beta   90.00
_cell.angle_gamma   90.00
#
_symmetry.space_group_name_H-M   'P 1'
#
loop_
_entity.id
_entity.type
_entity.pdbx_description
1 polymer ?
#
loop_
_entity_poly.entity_id
_entity_poly.type
_entity_poly.pdbx_seq_one_letter_code
_entity_poly.pdbx_strand_id
1 'polypeptide(L)'
;MTLQVDSYVPLTANEDGVLRVGGTRVTLDTIVSVFEEGETPEQIAQNFPGLKLEDVYAVITYYLRNQERVLAYLAEEERASEDLLRKIKAKSPTNYLRERVLKRKLEETKGNPGKCSGS
;
A
#
# COMPACT_ATOMS: atom_id res chain seq x y z
N MET A 1 44.39 -15.85 -7.57
CA MET A 1 43.35 -15.16 -6.78
C MET A 1 42.06 -15.30 -7.56
N THR A 2 41.08 -16.04 -7.04
CA THR A 2 39.79 -16.28 -7.72
C THR A 2 38.73 -15.42 -7.05
N LEU A 3 37.97 -14.65 -7.84
CA LEU A 3 36.86 -13.84 -7.35
C LEU A 3 35.64 -14.75 -7.14
N GLN A 4 35.03 -14.74 -5.95
CA GLN A 4 33.73 -15.36 -5.72
C GLN A 4 32.62 -14.38 -6.13
N VAL A 5 31.61 -14.90 -6.83
CA VAL A 5 30.44 -14.14 -7.27
C VAL A 5 29.24 -14.65 -6.46
N ASP A 6 28.82 -13.88 -5.47
CA ASP A 6 27.63 -14.17 -4.67
C ASP A 6 26.44 -13.37 -5.25
N SER A 7 25.35 -14.06 -5.56
CA SER A 7 24.09 -13.39 -5.92
C SER A 7 23.33 -13.00 -4.66
N TYR A 8 23.38 -11.72 -4.30
CA TYR A 8 22.66 -11.18 -3.13
C TYR A 8 21.37 -10.48 -3.56
N VAL A 9 20.26 -10.88 -2.94
CA VAL A 9 18.97 -10.19 -3.05
C VAL A 9 18.51 -9.84 -1.63
N PRO A 10 18.42 -8.55 -1.27
CA PRO A 10 18.17 -8.09 0.09
C PRO A 10 16.68 -8.20 0.47
N LEU A 11 16.02 -9.32 0.15
CA LEU A 11 14.60 -9.52 0.43
C LEU A 11 14.43 -10.47 1.62
N THR A 12 13.61 -10.04 2.58
CA THR A 12 13.26 -10.86 3.75
C THR A 12 11.76 -10.82 3.97
N ALA A 13 11.12 -11.98 4.11
CA ALA A 13 9.71 -12.07 4.46
C ALA A 13 9.53 -11.82 5.97
N ASN A 14 8.50 -11.06 6.35
CA ASN A 14 8.05 -10.99 7.74
C ASN A 14 7.11 -12.17 8.07
N GLU A 15 6.61 -12.23 9.31
CA GLU A 15 5.69 -13.27 9.79
C GLU A 15 4.39 -13.35 8.99
N ASP A 16 3.98 -12.24 8.37
CA ASP A 16 2.79 -12.14 7.53
C ASP A 16 3.03 -12.50 6.05
N GLY A 17 4.28 -12.80 5.66
CA GLY A 17 4.64 -13.11 4.26
C GLY A 17 4.96 -11.89 3.38
N VAL A 18 4.96 -10.68 3.95
CA VAL A 18 5.32 -9.43 3.28
C VAL A 18 6.83 -9.33 3.10
N LEU A 19 7.28 -9.19 1.85
CA LEU A 19 8.68 -9.03 1.49
C LEU A 19 9.18 -7.61 1.76
N ARG A 20 10.24 -7.49 2.56
CA ARG A 20 10.91 -6.24 2.92
C ARG A 20 12.32 -6.17 2.38
N VAL A 21 12.77 -4.96 2.09
CA VAL A 21 14.08 -4.69 1.50
C VAL A 21 15.11 -4.27 2.54
N GLY A 22 16.29 -4.91 2.53
CA GLY A 22 17.48 -4.46 3.26
C GLY A 22 17.31 -4.40 4.78
N GLY A 23 16.41 -5.19 5.36
CA GLY A 23 16.06 -5.10 6.80
C GLY A 23 15.29 -3.83 7.19
N THR A 24 14.83 -3.05 6.21
CA THR A 24 14.03 -1.84 6.44
C THR A 24 12.53 -2.18 6.55
N ARG A 25 11.70 -1.15 6.77
CA ARG A 25 10.23 -1.29 6.68
C ARG A 25 9.70 -1.12 5.24
N VAL A 26 10.57 -0.82 4.28
CA VAL A 26 10.16 -0.62 2.89
C VAL A 26 9.91 -1.99 2.25
N THR A 27 8.74 -2.15 1.65
CA THR A 27 8.31 -3.42 1.04
C THR A 27 8.77 -3.52 -0.40
N LEU A 28 8.82 -4.75 -0.92
CA LEU A 28 9.04 -5.00 -2.35
C LEU A 28 8.00 -4.29 -3.21
N ASP A 29 6.73 -4.33 -2.80
CA ASP A 29 5.61 -3.64 -3.45
C ASP A 29 5.92 -2.16 -3.68
N THR A 30 6.29 -1.43 -2.61
CA THR A 30 6.60 0.00 -2.71
C THR A 30 7.70 0.30 -3.72
N ILE A 31 8.79 -0.48 -3.72
CA ILE A 31 9.90 -0.29 -4.67
C ILE A 31 9.46 -0.56 -6.11
N VAL A 32 8.66 -1.60 -6.34
CA VAL A 32 8.13 -1.92 -7.66
C VAL A 32 7.19 -0.82 -8.14
N SER A 33 6.27 -0.34 -7.30
CA SER A 33 5.33 0.72 -7.66
C SER A 33 6.02 2.00 -8.11
N VAL A 34 6.96 2.54 -7.31
CA VAL A 34 7.66 3.78 -7.67
C VAL A 34 8.57 3.63 -8.90
N PHE A 35 9.14 2.43 -9.10
CA PHE A 35 9.93 2.13 -10.29
C PHE A 35 9.07 2.11 -11.55
N GLU A 36 7.88 1.51 -11.49
CA GLU A 36 6.90 1.51 -12.59
C GLU A 36 6.32 2.91 -12.86
N GLU A 37 6.28 3.78 -11.84
CA GLU A 37 5.96 5.22 -12.00
C GLU A 37 7.07 6.02 -12.70
N GLY A 38 8.22 5.40 -12.97
CA GLY A 38 9.33 5.97 -13.72
C GLY A 38 10.43 6.58 -12.85
N GLU A 39 10.41 6.36 -11.53
CA GLU A 39 11.53 6.76 -10.67
C GLU A 39 12.78 5.92 -10.92
N THR A 40 13.94 6.58 -10.97
CA THR A 40 15.22 5.88 -11.08
C THR A 40 15.64 5.24 -9.75
N PRO A 41 16.49 4.20 -9.75
CA PRO A 41 17.01 3.60 -8.52
C PRO A 41 17.63 4.62 -7.54
N GLU A 42 18.27 5.66 -8.05
CA GLU A 42 18.84 6.75 -7.25
C GLU A 42 17.77 7.62 -6.60
N GLN A 43 16.70 7.95 -7.34
CA GLN A 43 15.58 8.73 -6.80
C GLN A 43 14.86 7.93 -5.70
N ILE A 44 14.65 6.64 -5.93
CA ILE A 44 14.08 5.72 -4.95
C ILE A 44 14.96 5.68 -3.68
N ALA A 45 16.28 5.54 -3.81
CA ALA A 45 17.18 5.55 -2.66
C ALA A 45 17.17 6.92 -1.91
N GLN A 46 16.99 8.03 -2.63
CA GLN A 46 16.84 9.36 -2.01
C GLN A 46 15.52 9.51 -1.25
N ASN A 47 14.42 8.96 -1.79
CA ASN A 47 13.10 8.98 -1.14
C ASN A 47 13.06 8.14 0.14
N PHE A 48 13.93 7.13 0.24
CA PHE A 48 14.02 6.24 1.40
C PHE A 48 15.43 6.25 2.01
N PRO A 49 15.78 7.23 2.86
CA PRO A 49 17.14 7.40 3.42
C PRO A 49 17.67 6.23 4.26
N GLY A 50 16.83 5.25 4.59
CA GLY A 50 17.21 4.01 5.28
C GLY A 50 17.56 2.85 4.34
N LEU A 51 17.29 2.99 3.03
CA LEU A 51 17.66 2.02 2.01
C LEU A 51 19.01 2.37 1.42
N LYS A 52 19.86 1.35 1.25
CA LYS A 52 21.10 1.52 0.53
C LYS A 52 20.82 1.46 -0.97
N LEU A 53 21.56 2.26 -1.73
CA LEU A 53 21.46 2.26 -3.19
C LEU A 53 21.75 0.87 -3.80
N GLU A 54 22.74 0.15 -3.26
CA GLU A 54 23.08 -1.22 -3.65
C GLU A 54 21.89 -2.19 -3.50
N ASP A 55 21.11 -2.03 -2.44
CA ASP A 55 19.94 -2.87 -2.17
C ASP A 55 18.81 -2.57 -3.17
N VAL A 56 18.58 -1.28 -3.48
CA VAL A 56 17.57 -0.87 -4.46
C VAL A 56 17.90 -1.44 -5.84
N TYR A 57 19.15 -1.33 -6.28
CA TYR A 57 19.61 -1.92 -7.54
C TYR A 57 19.44 -3.44 -7.57
N ALA A 58 19.78 -4.14 -6.49
CA ALA A 58 19.62 -5.58 -6.39
C ALA A 58 18.15 -6.00 -6.49
N VAL A 59 17.24 -5.28 -5.83
CA VAL A 59 15.80 -5.55 -5.87
C VAL A 59 15.22 -5.28 -7.25
N ILE A 60 15.55 -4.15 -7.88
CA ILE A 60 15.06 -3.83 -9.24
C ILE A 60 15.59 -4.87 -10.24
N THR A 61 16.86 -5.26 -10.13
CA THR A 61 17.42 -6.33 -10.97
C THR A 61 16.69 -7.65 -10.76
N TYR A 62 16.38 -8.01 -9.51
CA TYR A 62 15.61 -9.21 -9.20
C TYR A 62 14.19 -9.13 -9.78
N TYR A 63 13.52 -7.99 -9.65
CA TYR A 63 12.20 -7.74 -10.22
C TYR A 63 12.21 -7.90 -11.74
N LEU A 64 13.12 -7.22 -12.45
CA LEU A 64 13.22 -7.29 -13.91
C LEU A 64 13.48 -8.72 -14.42
N ARG A 65 14.23 -9.53 -13.66
CA ARG A 65 14.49 -10.94 -14.00
C ARG A 65 13.31 -11.88 -13.70
N ASN A 66 12.38 -11.48 -12.84
CA ASN A 66 11.33 -12.35 -12.30
C ASN A 66 9.95 -11.67 -12.31
N GLN A 67 9.68 -10.76 -13.27
CA GLN A 67 8.50 -9.90 -13.26
C GLN A 67 7.20 -10.69 -13.07
N GLU A 68 6.98 -11.75 -13.83
CA GLU A 68 5.77 -12.58 -13.73
C GLU A 68 5.56 -13.13 -12.32
N ARG A 69 6.63 -13.63 -11.70
CA ARG A 69 6.58 -14.20 -10.34
C ARG A 69 6.32 -13.13 -9.29
N VAL A 70 6.94 -11.95 -9.43
CA VAL A 70 6.76 -10.84 -8.50
C VAL A 70 5.35 -10.26 -8.64
N LEU A 71 4.86 -10.05 -9.86
CA LEU A 71 3.51 -9.57 -10.11
C LEU A 71 2.44 -10.56 -9.61
N ALA A 72 2.65 -11.86 -9.78
CA ALA A 72 1.76 -12.88 -9.22
C ALA A 72 1.71 -12.83 -7.68
N TYR A 73 2.87 -12.63 -7.03
CA TYR A 73 2.95 -12.43 -5.59
C TYR A 73 2.20 -11.17 -5.13
N LEU A 74 2.43 -10.03 -5.78
CA LEU A 74 1.75 -8.77 -5.46
C LEU A 74 0.23 -8.86 -5.66
N ALA A 75 -0.22 -9.57 -6.70
CA ALA A 75 -1.65 -9.78 -6.97
C ALA A 75 -2.35 -10.71 -5.95
N GLU A 76 -1.60 -11.58 -5.27
CA GLU A 76 -2.13 -12.41 -4.19
C GLU A 76 -2.23 -11.62 -2.88
N GLU A 77 -1.22 -10.81 -2.57
CA GLU A 77 -1.23 -9.87 -1.43
C GLU A 77 -2.40 -8.89 -1.51
N GLU A 78 -2.65 -8.31 -2.69
CA GLU A 78 -3.77 -7.39 -2.89
C GLU A 78 -5.13 -8.07 -2.62
N ARG A 79 -5.32 -9.31 -3.12
CA ARG A 79 -6.55 -10.08 -2.87
C ARG A 79 -6.75 -10.38 -1.39
N ALA A 80 -5.68 -10.77 -0.69
CA ALA A 80 -5.73 -11.02 0.75
C ALA A 80 -6.08 -9.75 1.54
N SER A 81 -5.52 -8.60 1.15
CA SER A 81 -5.79 -7.28 1.75
C SER A 81 -7.24 -6.84 1.51
N GLU A 82 -7.75 -6.96 0.28
CA GLU A 82 -9.13 -6.61 -0.04
C GLU A 82 -10.15 -7.43 0.77
N ASP A 83 -9.92 -8.73 0.91
CA ASP A 83 -10.80 -9.61 1.68
C ASP A 83 -10.77 -9.28 3.18
N LEU A 84 -9.60 -8.91 3.71
CA LEU A 84 -9.48 -8.43 5.08
C LEU A 84 -10.23 -7.11 5.27
N LEU A 85 -10.07 -6.15 4.36
CA LEU A 85 -10.78 -4.86 4.39
C LEU A 85 -12.30 -5.03 4.26
N ARG A 86 -12.78 -5.96 3.42
CA ARG A 86 -14.21 -6.30 3.34
C ARG A 86 -14.73 -6.87 4.65
N LYS A 87 -13.99 -7.79 5.28
CA LYS A 87 -14.36 -8.38 6.58
C LYS A 87 -14.35 -7.34 7.70
N ILE A 88 -13.39 -6.40 7.72
CA ILE A 88 -13.33 -5.30 8.68
C ILE A 88 -14.48 -4.31 8.44
N LYS A 89 -14.73 -3.89 7.19
CA LYS A 89 -15.87 -3.02 6.85
C LYS A 89 -17.21 -3.65 7.21
N ALA A 90 -17.36 -4.96 6.97
CA ALA A 90 -18.56 -5.71 7.34
C ALA A 90 -18.74 -5.82 8.87
N LYS A 91 -17.64 -5.81 9.64
CA LYS A 91 -17.67 -5.92 11.10
C LYS A 91 -17.57 -4.58 11.85
N SER A 92 -17.29 -3.46 11.17
CA SER A 92 -17.08 -2.18 11.86
C SER A 92 -18.40 -1.61 12.38
N PRO A 93 -18.57 -1.41 13.70
CA PRO A 93 -19.76 -0.81 14.28
C PRO A 93 -20.01 0.63 13.80
N THR A 94 -19.04 1.28 13.18
CA THR A 94 -19.11 2.69 12.75
C THR A 94 -20.29 3.02 11.82
N ASN A 95 -20.90 2.02 11.16
CA ASN A 95 -22.14 2.21 10.41
C ASN A 95 -23.31 2.71 11.29
N TYR A 96 -23.46 2.25 12.54
CA TYR A 96 -24.59 2.70 13.39
C TYR A 96 -24.48 4.19 13.73
N LEU A 97 -23.26 4.69 13.94
CA LEU A 97 -23.03 6.07 14.34
C LEU A 97 -23.21 7.00 13.14
N ARG A 98 -22.74 6.58 11.96
CA ARG A 98 -22.91 7.31 10.71
C ARG A 98 -24.38 7.37 10.30
N GLU A 99 -25.11 6.26 10.43
CA GLU A 99 -26.54 6.16 10.11
C GLU A 99 -27.41 7.01 11.05
N ARG A 100 -27.08 7.07 12.35
CA ARG A 100 -27.73 7.99 13.31
C ARG A 100 -27.53 9.46 12.97
N VAL A 101 -26.32 9.85 12.57
CA VAL A 101 -26.00 11.24 12.20
C VAL A 101 -26.70 11.63 10.90
N LEU A 102 -26.76 10.72 9.92
CA LEU A 102 -27.48 10.92 8.65
C LEU A 102 -28.99 11.05 8.86
N LYS A 103 -29.61 10.21 9.71
CA LYS A 103 -31.03 10.33 10.07
C LYS A 103 -31.35 11.70 10.67
N ARG A 104 -30.52 12.20 11.61
CA ARG A 104 -30.74 13.51 12.25
C ARG A 104 -30.70 14.66 11.23
N LYS A 105 -29.78 14.65 10.27
CA LYS A 105 -29.72 15.66 9.19
C LYS A 105 -30.91 15.59 8.22
N LEU A 106 -31.41 14.38 7.93
CA LEU A 106 -32.59 14.20 7.09
C LEU A 106 -33.90 14.63 7.78
N GLU A 107 -33.96 14.56 9.11
CA GLU A 107 -35.08 15.07 9.91
C GLU A 107 -35.03 16.60 10.01
N GLU A 108 -33.85 17.19 10.19
CA GLU A 108 -33.65 18.65 10.20
C GLU A 108 -34.03 19.32 8.86
N THR A 109 -33.85 18.61 7.74
CA THR A 109 -34.21 19.13 6.40
C THR A 109 -35.69 18.94 6.04
N LYS A 110 -36.41 18.03 6.71
CA LYS A 110 -37.86 17.82 6.52
C LYS A 110 -38.73 18.69 7.42
N GLY A 111 -38.13 19.41 8.37
CA GLY A 111 -38.82 20.28 9.33
C GLY A 111 -39.01 21.75 8.93
N ASN A 112 -38.58 22.18 7.73
CA ASN A 112 -38.77 23.57 7.31
C ASN A 112 -39.51 23.72 5.97
N PRO A 113 -40.85 23.68 5.97
CA PRO A 113 -41.66 24.15 4.87
C PRO A 113 -41.99 25.65 5.02
N GLY A 114 -41.07 26.51 4.57
CA GLY A 114 -41.35 27.74 3.80
C GLY A 114 -42.04 28.99 4.42
N LYS A 115 -41.55 30.15 3.94
CA LYS A 115 -42.22 31.46 3.69
C LYS A 115 -42.42 32.39 4.90
N CYS A 116 -41.91 33.63 4.95
CA CYS A 116 -41.92 34.84 4.08
C CYS A 116 -42.89 35.92 4.60
N SER A 117 -42.50 37.19 4.38
CA SER A 117 -43.15 38.48 4.71
C SER A 117 -43.06 38.89 6.18
N GLY A 118 -42.74 40.12 6.56
CA GLY A 118 -42.47 41.38 5.86
C GLY A 118 -42.59 42.51 6.91
N SER A 119 -41.72 43.51 6.84
CA SER A 119 -41.94 44.88 7.35
C SER A 119 -40.87 45.78 6.74
#